data_AF-A0A2V8TKD4-F1
#
_entry.id   AF-A0A2V8TKD4-F1
#
_cell.length_a   1.000
_cell.length_b   1.000
_cell.length_c   1.000
_cell.angle_alpha   90.00
_cell.angle_beta   90.00
_cell.angle_gamma   90.00
#
_symmetry.space_group_name_H-M   'P 1'
#
loop_
_entity.id
_entity.type
_entity.pdbx_description
1 polymer ?
#
loop_
_entity_poly.entity_id
_entity_poly.type
_entity_poly.pdbx_seq_one_letter_code
_entity_poly.pdbx_strand_id
1 'polypeptide(L)'
;ATWSRALAAQFGASQGFDLASLGFPSSFVTAVPAQFPIFNIGDVVGTSNSADSFVQFQPRNVWTASATLNHLQGKHSLKFGGEYRILDFNEAQQTNASGVYSFGRTFTQGPNPVATSTLAGYGLASFLLGDPSSGSINAVNPISTRGLYGAVFFQDDWKISDRLTLNLGLRWDLSTGDMEKYNRLASFDPLAPNPLGSAAG
;
A
#
# COMPACT_ATOMS: atom_id res chain seq x y z
N ALA A 1 -3.35 26.60 -13.43
CA ALA A 1 -2.88 25.38 -12.73
C ALA A 1 -3.99 24.91 -11.80
N THR A 2 -4.18 23.61 -11.66
CA THR A 2 -5.19 22.98 -10.81
C THR A 2 -4.53 21.99 -9.86
N TRP A 3 -5.20 21.76 -8.73
CA TRP A 3 -4.83 20.73 -7.76
C TRP A 3 -6.06 19.90 -7.44
N SER A 4 -5.88 18.59 -7.34
CA SER A 4 -6.90 17.68 -6.83
C SER A 4 -6.30 16.71 -5.83
N ARG A 5 -7.14 16.29 -4.87
CA ARG A 5 -6.81 15.24 -3.90
C ARG A 5 -7.92 14.21 -3.89
N ALA A 6 -7.52 12.95 -3.91
CA ALA A 6 -8.39 11.83 -3.64
C ALA A 6 -7.86 11.08 -2.42
N LEU A 7 -8.77 10.59 -1.59
CA LEU A 7 -8.44 9.70 -0.48
C LEU A 7 -9.20 8.40 -0.69
N ALA A 8 -8.47 7.29 -0.80
CA ALA A 8 -9.00 5.97 -0.57
C ALA A 8 -8.58 5.53 0.84
N ALA A 9 -9.53 5.03 1.61
CA ALA A 9 -9.26 4.49 2.94
C ALA A 9 -10.03 3.17 3.10
N GLN A 10 -9.37 2.19 3.70
CA GLN A 10 -9.93 0.86 3.93
C GLN A 10 -9.62 0.42 5.35
N PHE A 11 -10.64 -0.12 6.01
CA PHE A 11 -10.57 -0.62 7.38
C PHE A 11 -11.34 -1.93 7.44
N GLY A 12 -11.02 -2.78 8.40
CA GLY A 12 -11.89 -3.92 8.69
C GLY A 12 -13.10 -3.52 9.54
N ALA A 13 -14.02 -4.47 9.68
CA ALA A 13 -15.31 -4.27 10.30
C ALA A 13 -15.24 -3.86 11.78
N SER A 14 -14.16 -4.23 12.49
CA SER A 14 -13.99 -3.92 13.90
C SER A 14 -13.20 -2.64 14.18
N GLN A 15 -13.09 -1.73 13.21
CA GLN A 15 -12.43 -0.43 13.41
C GLN A 15 -13.00 0.31 14.64
N GLY A 16 -12.10 0.80 15.49
CA GLY A 16 -12.43 1.47 16.75
C GLY A 16 -12.61 0.53 17.95
N PHE A 17 -12.36 -0.77 17.79
CA PHE A 17 -12.40 -1.72 18.89
C PHE A 17 -11.38 -1.38 19.99
N ASP A 18 -11.82 -1.42 21.24
CA ASP A 18 -10.97 -1.17 22.41
C ASP A 18 -10.13 -2.40 22.76
N LEU A 19 -8.86 -2.39 22.37
CA LEU A 19 -7.90 -3.45 22.67
C LEU A 19 -7.60 -3.62 24.17
N ALA A 20 -7.76 -2.57 24.98
CA ALA A 20 -7.55 -2.68 26.42
C ALA A 20 -8.59 -3.60 27.08
N SER A 21 -9.79 -3.69 26.48
CA SER A 21 -10.84 -4.62 26.94
C SER A 21 -10.43 -6.10 26.85
N LEU A 22 -9.46 -6.43 26.00
CA LEU A 22 -8.87 -7.78 25.88
C LEU A 22 -7.68 -8.00 26.82
N GLY A 23 -7.34 -7.02 27.67
CA GLY A 23 -6.23 -7.10 28.60
C GLY A 23 -4.86 -6.76 28.01
N PHE A 24 -4.80 -6.21 26.79
CA PHE A 24 -3.53 -5.75 26.22
C PHE A 24 -2.95 -4.56 27.00
N PRO A 25 -1.62 -4.49 27.17
CA PRO A 25 -0.98 -3.37 27.87
C PRO A 25 -1.14 -2.07 27.08
N SER A 26 -1.21 -0.94 27.80
CA SER A 26 -1.40 0.38 27.19
C SER A 26 -0.36 0.72 26.12
N SER A 27 0.90 0.30 26.32
CA SER A 27 1.97 0.47 25.34
C SER A 27 1.66 -0.19 23.99
N PHE A 28 1.02 -1.35 24.00
CA PHE A 28 0.59 -2.04 22.79
C PHE A 28 -0.60 -1.32 22.16
N VAL A 29 -1.62 -1.00 22.96
CA VAL A 29 -2.84 -0.31 22.48
C VAL A 29 -2.51 1.01 21.78
N THR A 30 -1.50 1.74 22.25
CA THR A 30 -1.05 2.98 21.61
C THR A 30 -0.21 2.79 20.34
N ALA A 31 0.37 1.60 20.15
CA ALA A 31 1.31 1.32 19.07
C ALA A 31 0.64 0.74 17.82
N VAL A 32 -0.59 0.23 17.94
CA VAL A 32 -1.33 -0.42 16.84
C VAL A 32 -2.65 0.28 16.55
N PRO A 33 -3.20 0.15 15.34
CA PRO A 33 -4.56 0.62 15.07
C PRO A 33 -5.59 -0.04 15.99
N ALA A 34 -6.62 0.73 16.34
CA ALA A 34 -7.78 0.23 17.09
C ALA A 34 -8.65 -0.64 16.17
N GLN A 35 -8.40 -1.94 16.19
CA GLN A 35 -9.11 -2.95 15.43
C GLN A 35 -9.00 -4.29 16.18
N PHE A 36 -9.99 -5.17 16.04
CA PHE A 36 -9.96 -6.47 16.71
C PHE A 36 -8.84 -7.36 16.13
N PRO A 37 -7.97 -7.98 16.98
CA PRO A 37 -6.90 -8.83 16.50
C PRO A 37 -7.39 -10.09 15.81
N ILE A 38 -6.53 -10.71 15.01
CA ILE A 38 -6.84 -12.00 14.40
C ILE A 38 -6.45 -13.13 15.35
N PHE A 39 -7.42 -13.98 15.67
CA PHE A 39 -7.21 -15.19 16.44
C PHE A 39 -7.37 -16.44 15.57
N ASN A 40 -6.29 -17.19 15.41
CA ASN A 40 -6.29 -18.48 14.73
C ASN A 40 -6.32 -19.58 15.80
N ILE A 41 -7.49 -20.15 16.05
CA ILE A 41 -7.67 -21.19 17.07
C ILE A 41 -7.63 -22.55 16.39
N GLY A 42 -6.62 -23.36 16.69
CA GLY A 42 -6.50 -24.73 16.18
C GLY A 42 -7.65 -25.63 16.65
N ASP A 43 -7.94 -26.67 15.86
CA ASP A 43 -8.97 -27.67 16.12
C ASP A 43 -10.43 -27.15 16.11
N VAL A 44 -10.63 -25.89 15.73
CA VAL A 44 -11.93 -25.23 15.59
C VAL A 44 -11.99 -24.53 14.22
N VAL A 45 -13.16 -24.52 13.59
CA VAL A 45 -13.38 -23.89 12.28
C VAL A 45 -14.14 -22.57 12.44
N GLY A 46 -13.84 -21.57 11.61
CA GLY A 46 -14.62 -20.34 11.50
C GLY A 46 -14.33 -19.28 12.58
N THR A 47 -13.21 -19.41 13.29
CA THR A 47 -12.84 -18.51 14.41
C THR A 47 -12.01 -17.30 13.98
N SER A 48 -11.41 -17.32 12.77
CA SER A 48 -10.58 -16.21 12.29
C SER A 48 -11.41 -15.12 11.60
N ASN A 49 -11.16 -13.86 11.96
CA ASN A 49 -11.76 -12.66 11.38
C ASN A 49 -10.84 -12.02 10.32
N SER A 50 -10.41 -12.77 9.30
CA SER A 50 -9.44 -12.29 8.28
C SER A 50 -9.88 -11.01 7.53
N ALA A 51 -11.16 -10.62 7.61
CA ALA A 51 -11.65 -9.33 7.13
C ALA A 51 -11.05 -8.10 7.88
N ASP A 52 -10.52 -8.32 9.09
CA ASP A 52 -9.82 -7.31 9.88
C ASP A 52 -8.30 -7.30 9.66
N SER A 53 -7.84 -7.84 8.52
CA SER A 53 -6.41 -7.99 8.24
C SER A 53 -5.72 -6.74 7.70
N PHE A 54 -6.41 -5.62 7.49
CA PHE A 54 -5.78 -4.41 6.96
C PHE A 54 -6.37 -3.11 7.51
N VAL A 55 -5.48 -2.13 7.67
CA VAL A 55 -5.78 -0.71 7.83
C VAL A 55 -4.99 0.04 6.78
N GLN A 56 -5.67 0.77 5.91
CA GLN A 56 -5.06 1.40 4.75
C GLN A 56 -5.54 2.83 4.55
N PHE A 57 -4.58 3.73 4.29
CA PHE A 57 -4.81 5.10 3.88
C PHE A 57 -3.98 5.41 2.64
N GLN A 58 -4.62 5.81 1.54
CA GLN A 58 -3.98 6.13 0.28
C GLN A 58 -4.36 7.53 -0.24
N PRO A 59 -3.82 8.61 0.35
CA PRO A 59 -4.00 9.94 -0.21
C PRO A 59 -3.17 10.15 -1.49
N ARG A 60 -3.86 10.53 -2.56
CA ARG A 60 -3.30 10.83 -3.87
C ARG A 60 -3.47 12.32 -4.15
N ASN A 61 -2.42 12.98 -4.61
CA ASN A 61 -2.47 14.39 -4.99
C ASN A 61 -1.99 14.54 -6.43
N VAL A 62 -2.72 15.34 -7.21
CA VAL A 62 -2.36 15.65 -8.58
C VAL A 62 -2.30 17.17 -8.72
N TRP A 63 -1.16 17.67 -9.19
CA TRP A 63 -1.03 19.07 -9.62
C TRP A 63 -0.89 19.07 -11.13
N THR A 64 -1.73 19.85 -11.82
CA THR A 64 -1.72 19.95 -13.27
C THR A 64 -1.56 21.39 -13.70
N ALA A 65 -0.62 21.63 -14.60
CA ALA A 65 -0.51 22.88 -15.34
C ALA A 65 -0.65 22.56 -16.83
N SER A 66 -1.60 23.18 -17.51
CA SER A 66 -1.78 23.05 -18.94
C SER A 66 -2.05 24.39 -19.58
N ALA A 67 -1.65 24.51 -20.84
CA ALA A 67 -1.95 25.65 -21.69
C ALA A 67 -2.22 25.16 -23.11
N THR A 68 -3.11 25.85 -23.81
CA THR A 68 -3.39 25.60 -25.22
C THR A 68 -3.57 26.94 -25.91
N LEU A 69 -2.89 27.12 -27.03
CA LEU A 69 -3.08 28.24 -27.93
C LEU A 69 -3.74 27.74 -29.21
N ASN A 70 -4.72 28.50 -29.68
CA ASN A 70 -5.29 28.34 -31.01
C ASN A 70 -4.90 29.58 -31.82
N HIS A 71 -4.38 29.37 -33.03
CA HIS A 71 -4.00 30.43 -33.93
C HIS A 71 -4.55 30.15 -35.33
N LEU A 72 -5.36 31.07 -35.83
CA LEU A 72 -5.97 30.98 -37.15
C LEU A 72 -5.20 31.90 -38.09
N GLN A 73 -4.62 31.33 -39.14
CA GLN A 73 -3.88 32.10 -40.12
C GLN A 73 -4.10 31.58 -41.54
N GLY A 74 -4.85 32.34 -42.32
CA GLY A 74 -5.15 32.02 -43.71
C GLY A 74 -5.84 30.67 -43.84
N LYS A 75 -5.16 29.71 -44.47
CA LYS A 75 -5.65 28.36 -44.72
C LYS A 75 -5.39 27.38 -43.58
N HIS A 76 -4.73 27.81 -42.51
CA HIS A 76 -4.33 26.97 -41.38
C HIS A 76 -5.12 27.30 -40.12
N SER A 77 -5.54 26.26 -39.41
CA SER A 77 -6.06 26.33 -38.05
C SER A 77 -5.10 25.57 -37.16
N LEU A 78 -4.19 26.31 -36.52
CA LEU A 78 -3.14 25.75 -35.68
C LEU A 78 -3.62 25.64 -34.23
N LYS A 79 -3.33 24.51 -33.61
CA LYS A 79 -3.54 24.30 -32.18
C LYS A 79 -2.30 23.65 -31.59
N PHE A 80 -1.71 24.30 -30.60
CA PHE A 80 -0.57 23.75 -29.90
C PHE A 80 -0.68 24.01 -28.41
N GLY A 81 -0.07 23.15 -27.62
CA GLY A 81 -0.17 23.24 -26.19
C GLY A 81 0.69 22.24 -25.47
N GLY A 82 0.65 22.32 -24.16
CA GLY A 82 1.40 21.43 -23.29
C GLY A 82 0.70 21.22 -21.97
N GLU A 83 1.12 20.17 -21.30
CA GLU A 83 0.66 19.80 -19.98
C GLU A 83 1.82 19.26 -19.16
N TYR A 84 1.83 19.60 -17.88
CA TYR A 84 2.73 19.04 -16.88
C TYR A 84 1.91 18.61 -15.67
N ARG A 85 2.17 17.39 -15.18
CA ARG A 85 1.54 16.82 -13.98
C ARG A 85 2.59 16.36 -12.98
N ILE A 86 2.34 16.67 -11.72
CA ILE A 86 2.98 16.04 -10.58
C ILE A 86 1.95 15.08 -9.97
N LEU A 87 2.31 13.80 -9.86
CA LEU A 87 1.46 12.74 -9.37
C LEU A 87 2.07 12.20 -8.06
N ASP A 88 1.53 12.61 -6.91
CA ASP A 88 1.92 12.04 -5.62
C ASP A 88 0.98 10.90 -5.24
N PHE A 89 1.56 9.73 -4.98
CA PHE A 89 0.88 8.60 -4.37
C PHE A 89 1.50 8.35 -2.99
N ASN A 90 0.71 8.50 -1.94
CA ASN A 90 1.16 8.23 -0.58
C ASN A 90 0.28 7.12 -0.03
N GLU A 91 0.90 6.13 0.60
CA GLU A 91 0.20 4.97 1.12
C GLU A 91 0.77 4.56 2.48
N ALA A 92 -0.13 4.38 3.43
CA ALA A 92 0.13 3.65 4.66
C ALA A 92 -0.80 2.45 4.66
N GLN A 93 -0.28 1.26 4.41
CA GLN A 93 -1.02 0.01 4.51
C GLN A 93 -0.36 -0.87 5.57
N GLN A 94 -1.09 -1.15 6.65
CA GLN A 94 -0.68 -2.10 7.66
C GLN A 94 -1.52 -3.36 7.48
N THR A 95 -0.87 -4.49 7.24
CA THR A 95 -1.53 -5.80 7.28
C THR A 95 -1.40 -6.38 8.69
N ASN A 96 -2.39 -7.14 9.15
CA ASN A 96 -2.41 -7.71 10.51
C ASN A 96 -2.12 -6.63 11.57
N ALA A 97 -2.76 -5.46 11.40
CA ALA A 97 -2.33 -4.23 12.05
C ALA A 97 -2.45 -4.29 13.58
N SER A 98 -3.45 -5.02 14.09
CA SER A 98 -3.66 -5.28 15.53
C SER A 98 -3.14 -6.66 15.97
N GLY A 99 -2.36 -7.31 15.12
CA GLY A 99 -1.72 -8.59 15.37
C GLY A 99 -2.51 -9.82 14.93
N VAL A 100 -1.78 -10.91 14.74
CA VAL A 100 -2.30 -12.27 14.54
C VAL A 100 -1.73 -13.14 15.64
N TYR A 101 -2.60 -13.84 16.36
CA TYR A 101 -2.23 -14.75 17.44
C TYR A 101 -2.78 -16.14 17.14
N SER A 102 -1.90 -17.14 17.17
CA SER A 102 -2.27 -18.53 16.85
C SER A 102 -2.19 -19.42 18.08
N PHE A 103 -3.23 -20.22 18.30
CA PHE A 103 -3.37 -21.10 19.44
C PHE A 103 -3.38 -22.56 18.98
N GLY A 104 -2.24 -23.22 19.13
CA GLY A 104 -2.06 -24.63 18.84
C GLY A 104 -2.15 -25.51 20.08
N ARG A 105 -2.00 -26.82 19.88
CA ARG A 105 -2.08 -27.82 20.96
C ARG A 105 -0.90 -27.78 21.93
N THR A 106 0.22 -27.16 21.57
CA THR A 106 1.52 -27.29 22.26
C THR A 106 1.45 -27.09 23.77
N PHE A 107 0.78 -26.05 24.25
CA PHE A 107 0.74 -25.71 25.68
C PHE A 107 -0.18 -26.61 26.50
N THR A 108 -1.12 -27.30 25.86
CA THR A 108 -2.08 -28.20 26.52
C THR A 108 -1.78 -29.68 26.28
N GLN A 109 -0.60 -30.00 25.73
CA GLN A 109 -0.11 -31.36 25.55
C GLN A 109 0.28 -31.99 26.89
N GLY A 110 -0.69 -32.61 27.56
CA GLY A 110 -0.48 -33.40 28.78
C GLY A 110 -0.46 -34.92 28.52
N PRO A 111 -0.08 -35.73 29.54
CA PRO A 111 0.36 -35.31 30.88
C PRO A 111 1.86 -35.02 30.99
N ASN A 112 2.67 -35.32 29.96
CA ASN A 112 4.11 -35.12 30.00
C ASN A 112 4.51 -33.81 29.31
N PRO A 113 4.89 -32.75 30.05
CA PRO A 113 5.20 -31.43 29.49
C PRO A 113 6.51 -31.39 28.67
N VAL A 114 7.34 -32.44 28.74
CA VAL A 114 8.59 -32.53 27.97
C VAL A 114 8.50 -33.49 26.77
N ALA A 115 7.33 -34.07 26.51
CA ALA A 115 7.11 -34.94 25.35
C ALA A 115 6.03 -34.35 24.44
N THR A 116 6.40 -34.00 23.21
CA THR A 116 5.45 -33.52 22.21
C THR A 116 4.57 -34.66 21.69
N SER A 117 3.26 -34.46 21.63
CA SER A 117 2.31 -35.42 21.05
C SER A 117 1.32 -34.70 20.14
N THR A 118 1.27 -35.11 18.87
CA THR A 118 0.32 -34.56 17.88
C THR A 118 -1.12 -34.94 18.17
N LEU A 119 -1.36 -35.95 19.03
CA LEU A 119 -2.68 -36.43 19.42
C LEU A 119 -3.17 -35.87 20.77
N ALA A 120 -2.35 -35.09 21.47
CA ALA A 120 -2.68 -34.49 22.76
C ALA A 120 -2.82 -32.97 22.67
N GLY A 121 -3.52 -32.38 23.66
CA GLY A 121 -3.83 -30.95 23.69
C GLY A 121 -4.96 -30.56 22.74
N TYR A 122 -5.40 -29.32 22.87
CA TYR A 122 -6.51 -28.77 22.07
C TYR A 122 -6.32 -27.27 21.90
N GLY A 123 -6.34 -26.77 20.66
CA GLY A 123 -6.08 -25.35 20.37
C GLY A 123 -7.02 -24.38 21.11
N LEU A 124 -8.31 -24.74 21.21
CA LEU A 124 -9.28 -23.95 22.00
C LEU A 124 -8.94 -23.91 23.50
N ALA A 125 -8.38 -24.99 24.05
CA ALA A 125 -7.97 -25.00 25.45
C ALA A 125 -6.79 -24.03 25.68
N SER A 126 -5.81 -24.02 24.78
CA SER A 126 -4.72 -23.04 24.80
C SER A 126 -5.23 -21.60 24.66
N PHE A 127 -6.25 -21.36 23.83
CA PHE A 127 -6.91 -20.06 23.70
C PHE A 127 -7.60 -19.60 24.99
N LEU A 128 -8.37 -20.47 25.64
CA LEU A 128 -9.04 -20.15 26.91
C LEU A 128 -8.05 -19.86 28.04
N LEU A 129 -6.87 -20.46 27.99
CA LEU A 129 -5.76 -20.17 28.92
C LEU A 129 -4.99 -18.89 28.56
N GLY A 130 -5.21 -18.32 27.37
CA GLY A 130 -4.49 -17.15 26.89
C GLY A 130 -3.05 -17.42 26.49
N ASP A 131 -2.72 -18.66 26.09
CA ASP A 131 -1.35 -19.09 25.78
C ASP A 131 -1.13 -19.33 24.27
N PRO A 132 -0.75 -18.30 23.49
CA PRO A 132 -0.59 -18.40 22.06
C PRO A 132 0.68 -19.16 21.69
N SER A 133 0.56 -20.15 20.81
CA SER A 133 1.70 -20.85 20.20
C SER A 133 2.58 -19.93 19.33
N SER A 134 2.02 -18.84 18.81
CA SER A 134 2.76 -17.80 18.10
C SER A 134 1.97 -16.50 18.03
N GLY A 135 2.68 -15.39 17.79
CA GLY A 135 2.08 -14.09 17.55
C GLY A 135 2.96 -13.22 16.65
N SER A 136 2.35 -12.40 15.82
CA SER A 136 3.06 -11.40 15.01
C SER A 136 2.20 -10.17 14.77
N ILE A 137 2.85 -9.02 14.60
CA ILE A 137 2.24 -7.75 14.20
C ILE A 137 3.13 -7.16 13.11
N ASN A 138 2.53 -6.57 12.07
CA ASN A 138 3.30 -5.85 11.06
C ASN A 138 3.23 -4.34 11.31
N ALA A 139 4.39 -3.75 11.59
CA ALA A 139 4.57 -2.32 11.47
C ALA A 139 5.12 -2.02 10.07
N VAL A 140 4.39 -1.20 9.30
CA VAL A 140 4.80 -0.81 7.94
C VAL A 140 5.06 0.68 7.92
N ASN A 141 6.20 1.07 7.36
CA ASN A 141 6.51 2.47 7.11
C ASN A 141 5.73 2.97 5.89
N PRO A 142 5.02 4.11 5.98
CA PRO A 142 4.30 4.66 4.84
C PRO A 142 5.22 4.94 3.66
N ILE A 143 4.79 4.57 2.46
CA ILE A 143 5.46 4.87 1.20
C ILE A 143 4.93 6.20 0.64
N SER A 144 5.80 6.96 0.00
CA SER A 144 5.41 8.16 -0.73
C SER A 144 6.17 8.21 -2.03
N THR A 145 5.46 8.05 -3.15
CA THR A 145 6.04 8.13 -4.48
C THR A 145 5.57 9.38 -5.21
N ARG A 146 6.40 9.81 -6.17
CA ARG A 146 6.14 10.91 -7.07
C ARG A 146 6.45 10.49 -8.50
N GLY A 147 5.44 10.59 -9.35
CA GLY A 147 5.57 10.53 -10.80
C GLY A 147 5.51 11.93 -11.41
N LEU A 148 6.33 12.16 -12.43
CA LEU A 148 6.27 13.37 -13.25
C LEU A 148 5.80 12.98 -14.64
N TYR A 149 4.85 13.75 -15.17
CA TYR A 149 4.36 13.59 -16.53
C TYR A 149 4.39 14.91 -17.25
N GLY A 150 4.93 14.92 -18.47
CA GLY A 150 4.98 16.07 -19.34
C GLY A 150 4.54 15.70 -20.74
N ALA A 151 3.78 16.56 -21.38
CA ALA A 151 3.39 16.36 -22.76
C ALA A 151 3.26 17.67 -23.52
N VAL A 152 3.57 17.61 -24.81
CA VAL A 152 3.41 18.74 -25.74
C VAL A 152 2.77 18.23 -27.02
N PHE A 153 1.96 19.07 -27.65
CA PHE A 153 1.28 18.70 -28.88
C PHE A 153 1.18 19.87 -29.85
N PHE A 154 1.08 19.51 -31.13
CA PHE A 154 0.84 20.42 -32.24
C PHE A 154 -0.15 19.77 -33.21
N GLN A 155 -1.15 20.53 -33.65
CA GLN A 155 -2.17 20.14 -34.61
C GLN A 155 -2.39 21.26 -35.62
N ASP A 156 -2.61 20.91 -36.88
CA ASP A 156 -2.94 21.82 -37.97
C ASP A 156 -4.05 21.24 -38.84
N ASP A 157 -5.16 21.98 -38.95
CA ASP A 157 -6.17 21.75 -39.97
C ASP A 157 -5.90 22.66 -41.16
N TRP A 158 -5.32 22.08 -42.20
CA TRP A 158 -4.86 22.81 -43.39
C TRP A 158 -5.83 22.65 -44.56
N LYS A 159 -6.51 23.74 -44.92
CA LYS A 159 -7.39 23.81 -46.09
C LYS A 159 -6.59 24.06 -47.36
N ILE A 160 -6.08 23.00 -47.98
CA ILE A 160 -5.30 23.09 -49.22
C ILE A 160 -6.16 23.72 -50.35
N SER A 161 -7.39 23.23 -50.51
CA SER A 161 -8.38 23.71 -51.48
C SER A 161 -9.80 23.63 -50.90
N ASP A 162 -10.79 24.19 -51.61
CA ASP A 162 -12.20 24.17 -51.18
C ASP A 162 -12.82 22.76 -51.09
N ARG A 163 -12.08 21.74 -51.56
CA ARG A 163 -12.49 20.34 -51.57
C ARG A 163 -11.54 19.42 -50.79
N LEU A 164 -10.44 19.94 -50.24
CA LEU A 164 -9.45 19.14 -49.52
C LEU A 164 -8.92 19.88 -48.29
N THR A 165 -9.11 19.26 -47.12
CA THR A 165 -8.50 19.67 -45.85
C THR A 165 -7.66 18.50 -45.31
N LEU A 166 -6.43 18.78 -44.90
CA LEU A 166 -5.60 17.82 -44.18
C LEU A 166 -5.64 18.14 -42.68
N ASN A 167 -5.72 17.11 -41.84
CA ASN A 167 -5.66 17.24 -40.39
C ASN A 167 -4.37 16.56 -39.94
N LEU A 168 -3.39 17.34 -39.54
CA LEU A 168 -2.06 16.86 -39.15
C LEU A 168 -1.89 17.05 -37.65
N GLY A 169 -1.33 16.05 -36.97
CA GLY A 169 -1.15 16.13 -35.52
C GLY A 169 0.05 15.32 -35.04
N LEU A 170 0.80 15.90 -34.11
CA LEU A 170 1.87 15.24 -33.38
C LEU A 170 1.72 15.54 -31.89
N ARG A 171 1.95 14.52 -31.07
CA ARG A 171 2.05 14.64 -29.62
C ARG A 171 3.25 13.86 -29.13
N TRP A 172 3.98 14.46 -28.19
CA TRP A 172 5.04 13.80 -27.45
C TRP A 172 4.69 13.77 -25.97
N ASP A 173 4.77 12.58 -25.38
CA ASP A 173 4.47 12.31 -23.98
C ASP A 173 5.70 11.71 -23.31
N LEU A 174 6.01 12.19 -22.10
CA LEU A 174 7.07 11.67 -21.25
C LEU A 174 6.56 11.45 -19.84
N SER A 175 6.71 10.23 -19.33
CA SER A 175 6.43 9.86 -17.95
C SER A 175 7.71 9.32 -17.32
N THR A 176 8.11 9.85 -16.17
CA THR A 176 9.38 9.46 -15.50
C THR A 176 9.28 8.16 -14.70
N GLY A 177 8.08 7.56 -14.62
CA GLY A 177 7.80 6.54 -13.61
C GLY A 177 7.76 7.13 -12.19
N ASP A 178 7.48 6.26 -11.22
CA ASP A 178 7.38 6.64 -9.82
C ASP A 178 8.75 6.59 -9.12
N MET A 179 9.06 7.62 -8.35
CA MET A 179 10.26 7.70 -7.50
C MET A 179 9.84 7.90 -6.04
N GLU A 180 10.56 7.31 -5.07
CA GLU A 180 10.27 7.58 -3.65
C GLU A 180 10.65 9.02 -3.31
N LYS A 181 9.70 9.77 -2.78
CA LYS A 181 9.78 11.22 -2.57
C LYS A 181 10.83 11.64 -1.53
N TYR A 182 11.21 10.74 -0.63
CA TYR A 182 12.10 10.94 0.51
C TYR A 182 13.30 9.98 0.52
N ASN A 183 13.57 9.27 -0.59
CA ASN A 183 14.60 8.24 -0.73
C ASN A 183 14.60 7.14 0.35
N ARG A 184 13.41 6.67 0.76
CA ARG A 184 13.26 5.65 1.83
C ARG A 184 13.07 4.22 1.33
N LEU A 185 12.81 4.03 0.03
CA LEU A 185 12.70 2.69 -0.53
C LEU A 185 14.10 2.08 -0.68
N ALA A 186 14.26 0.88 -0.13
CA ALA A 186 15.44 0.06 -0.35
C ALA A 186 15.27 -0.74 -1.64
N SER A 187 16.36 -0.90 -2.39
CA SER A 187 16.46 -1.83 -3.50
C SER A 187 17.51 -2.89 -3.18
N PHE A 188 17.30 -4.12 -3.65
CA PHE A 188 18.32 -5.14 -3.61
C PHE A 188 19.44 -4.79 -4.59
N ASP A 189 20.68 -4.85 -4.11
CA ASP A 189 21.88 -4.75 -4.93
C ASP A 189 22.62 -6.11 -4.88
N PRO A 190 22.60 -6.90 -5.97
CA PRO A 190 23.26 -8.21 -6.02
C PRO A 190 24.79 -8.11 -5.94
N LEU A 191 25.37 -6.92 -6.15
CA LEU A 191 26.80 -6.67 -6.10
C LEU A 191 27.24 -6.00 -4.79
N ALA A 192 26.30 -5.66 -3.90
CA ALA A 192 26.62 -5.09 -2.60
C ALA A 192 27.48 -6.08 -1.79
N PRO A 193 28.67 -5.66 -1.30
CA PRO A 193 29.49 -6.50 -0.44
C PRO A 193 28.68 -6.94 0.79
N ASN A 194 28.69 -8.24 1.10
CA ASN A 194 28.05 -8.74 2.30
C ASN A 194 28.68 -8.05 3.52
N PRO A 195 27.93 -7.29 4.33
CA PRO A 195 28.48 -6.62 5.52
C PRO A 195 28.99 -7.61 6.58
N LEU A 196 28.64 -8.90 6.46
CA LEU A 196 29.12 -10.00 7.31
C LEU A 196 30.25 -10.82 6.65
N GLY A 197 30.67 -10.49 5.42
CA GLY A 197 31.51 -11.31 4.56
C GLY A 197 33.02 -11.31 4.88
N SER A 198 33.48 -10.59 5.91
CA SER A 198 34.88 -10.63 6.34
C SER A 198 35.07 -11.15 7.78
N ALA A 199 34.00 -11.59 8.45
CA ALA A 199 34.05 -12.14 9.80
C ALA A 199 33.61 -13.61 9.80
N ALA A 200 34.37 -14.45 9.10
CA ALA A 200 34.43 -15.87 9.40
C ALA A 200 35.88 -16.16 9.81
N GLY A 201 36.10 -16.24 11.12
CA GLY A 201 37.26 -16.92 11.68
C GLY A 201 37.06 -18.43 11.65
#